data_AF-A0A2D9I6A9-F1
#
_entry.id   AF-A0A2D9I6A9-F1
#
_cell.length_a   1.000
_cell.length_b   1.000
_cell.length_c   1.000
_cell.angle_alpha   90.00
_cell.angle_beta   90.00
_cell.angle_gamma   90.00
#
_symmetry.space_group_name_H-M   'P 1'
#
loop_
_entity.id
_entity.type
_entity.pdbx_description
1 polymer ?
#
loop_
_entity_poly.entity_id
_entity_poly.type
_entity_poly.pdbx_seq_one_letter_code
_entity_poly.pdbx_strand_id
1 'polypeptide(L)'
;MRFTTIKVALAAATAAWILGGSAQAADPELVVFDWSGYEDPEFYKGFTEANGAAPTFAFFGDEEEAFQKLRAGFQADLAHPCSQSVSRWKDAGLIKPMDAKRIDNFADLNPGL
;
A
#
# COMPACT_ATOMS: atom_id res chain seq x y z
N MET A 1 -30.06 -48.06 34.13
CA MET A 1 -29.12 -48.13 32.99
C MET A 1 -28.65 -46.73 32.66
N ARG A 2 -27.33 -46.54 32.56
CA ARG A 2 -26.62 -45.26 32.49
C ARG A 2 -26.73 -44.62 31.10
N PHE A 3 -27.30 -43.42 31.01
CA PHE A 3 -27.25 -42.58 29.81
C PHE A 3 -26.07 -41.61 29.95
N THR A 4 -24.88 -41.98 29.46
CA THR A 4 -23.71 -41.09 29.55
C THR A 4 -22.76 -41.31 28.38
N THR A 5 -23.18 -40.98 27.14
CA THR A 5 -22.23 -41.02 26.01
C THR A 5 -22.57 -40.17 24.78
N ILE A 6 -23.30 -39.05 24.90
CA ILE A 6 -23.55 -38.15 23.75
C ILE A 6 -23.09 -36.73 24.10
N LYS A 7 -21.78 -36.50 24.21
CA LYS A 7 -21.20 -35.14 24.29
C LYS A 7 -19.87 -34.96 23.53
N VAL A 8 -19.41 -35.94 22.75
CA VAL A 8 -18.06 -35.87 22.14
C VAL A 8 -18.06 -35.55 20.64
N ALA A 9 -19.21 -35.58 19.95
CA ALA A 9 -19.23 -35.40 18.49
C ALA A 9 -19.19 -33.93 18.00
N LEU A 10 -19.34 -32.93 18.87
CA LEU A 10 -19.41 -31.51 18.43
C LEU A 10 -18.04 -30.80 18.38
N ALA A 11 -16.98 -31.42 18.89
CA ALA A 11 -15.65 -30.81 18.92
C ALA A 11 -14.83 -31.03 17.63
N ALA A 12 -15.26 -31.94 16.74
CA ALA A 12 -14.51 -32.26 15.52
C ALA A 12 -14.91 -31.40 14.30
N ALA A 13 -16.05 -30.72 14.35
CA ALA A 13 -16.54 -29.91 13.21
C ALA A 13 -15.96 -28.48 13.17
N THR A 14 -15.40 -27.97 14.28
CA THR A 14 -14.82 -26.62 14.36
C THR A 14 -13.35 -26.56 13.95
N ALA A 15 -12.65 -27.70 13.86
CA ALA A 15 -11.24 -27.74 13.49
C ALA A 15 -10.98 -27.55 11.98
N ALA A 16 -11.98 -27.75 11.12
CA ALA A 16 -11.82 -27.66 9.68
C ALA A 16 -11.86 -26.23 9.11
N TRP A 17 -12.30 -25.24 9.90
CA TRP A 17 -12.36 -23.84 9.47
C TRP A 17 -11.04 -23.08 9.68
N ILE A 18 -10.09 -23.64 10.41
CA ILE A 18 -8.82 -22.97 10.75
C ILE A 18 -7.75 -23.15 9.66
N LEU A 19 -7.94 -24.09 8.72
CA LEU A 19 -6.97 -24.36 7.66
C LEU A 19 -7.29 -23.70 6.32
N GLY A 20 -8.46 -23.06 6.19
CA GLY A 20 -8.83 -22.23 5.05
C GLY A 20 -8.39 -20.78 5.23
N GLY A 21 -7.20 -20.55 5.80
CA GLY A 21 -6.57 -19.24 5.78
C GLY A 21 -6.51 -18.83 4.31
N SER A 22 -7.30 -17.83 3.94
CA SER A 22 -7.12 -17.11 2.70
C SER A 22 -5.64 -16.78 2.62
N ALA A 23 -4.94 -17.48 1.72
CA ALA A 23 -3.74 -16.92 1.15
C ALA A 23 -4.24 -15.65 0.46
N GLN A 24 -4.25 -14.54 1.21
CA GLN A 24 -4.38 -13.23 0.63
C GLN A 24 -3.30 -13.21 -0.43
N ALA A 25 -3.71 -13.17 -1.70
CA ALA A 25 -2.77 -13.06 -2.79
C ALA A 25 -1.80 -11.95 -2.39
N ALA A 26 -0.50 -12.28 -2.36
CA ALA A 26 0.53 -11.26 -2.38
C ALA A 26 0.48 -10.65 -3.78
N ASP A 27 -0.59 -9.91 -4.03
CA ASP A 27 -0.68 -9.04 -5.17
C ASP A 27 0.33 -7.93 -4.85
N PRO A 28 1.39 -7.74 -5.65
CA PRO A 28 2.33 -6.64 -5.49
C PRO A 28 1.66 -5.35 -5.97
N GLU A 29 0.51 -5.05 -5.38
CA GLU A 29 -0.32 -3.91 -5.74
C GLU A 29 0.38 -2.67 -5.19
N LEU A 30 1.11 -1.97 -6.07
CA LEU A 30 1.74 -0.70 -5.75
C LEU A 30 0.63 0.30 -5.38
N VAL A 31 0.54 0.66 -4.09
CA VAL A 31 -0.43 1.66 -3.62
C VAL A 31 0.17 3.05 -3.73
N VAL A 32 -0.36 3.84 -4.67
CA VAL A 32 0.01 5.23 -4.92
C VAL A 32 -1.01 6.15 -4.26
N PHE A 33 -0.58 6.94 -3.28
CA PHE A 33 -1.42 7.92 -2.60
C PHE A 33 -1.12 9.32 -3.15
N ASP A 34 -2.02 9.87 -3.96
CA ASP A 34 -1.73 11.07 -4.78
C ASP A 34 -2.94 12.02 -4.90
N TRP A 35 -2.72 13.14 -5.58
CA TRP A 35 -3.74 14.07 -6.03
C TRP A 35 -4.53 13.45 -7.19
N SER A 36 -5.82 13.76 -7.27
CA SER A 36 -6.62 13.37 -8.43
C SER A 36 -6.13 14.08 -9.70
N GLY A 37 -6.10 13.35 -10.81
CA GLY A 37 -5.51 13.73 -12.09
C GLY A 37 -4.14 13.10 -12.36
N TYR A 38 -3.43 12.59 -11.34
CA TYR A 38 -2.14 11.90 -11.51
C TYR A 38 -2.28 10.41 -11.80
N GLU A 39 -3.50 9.89 -11.80
CA GLU A 39 -3.85 8.53 -12.25
C GLU A 39 -3.97 8.39 -13.77
N ASP A 40 -3.58 9.41 -14.55
CA ASP A 40 -3.57 9.33 -16.02
C ASP A 40 -2.64 8.20 -16.50
N PRO A 41 -3.15 7.21 -17.27
CA PRO A 41 -2.36 6.09 -17.79
C PRO A 41 -1.09 6.48 -18.55
N GLU A 42 -1.04 7.67 -19.14
CA GLU A 42 0.15 8.15 -19.86
C GLU A 42 1.36 8.33 -18.93
N PHE A 43 1.15 8.54 -17.62
CA PHE A 43 2.24 8.74 -16.66
C PHE A 43 2.89 7.44 -16.16
N TYR A 44 2.21 6.29 -16.28
CA TYR A 44 2.71 5.01 -15.78
C TYR A 44 2.61 3.87 -16.81
N LYS A 45 2.56 4.22 -18.10
CA LYS A 45 2.55 3.24 -19.20
C LYS A 45 3.65 2.18 -19.07
N GLY A 46 4.89 2.59 -18.79
CA GLY A 46 6.02 1.67 -18.61
C GLY A 46 5.86 0.72 -17.41
N PHE A 47 5.20 1.18 -16.34
CA PHE A 47 4.84 0.31 -15.22
C PHE A 47 3.81 -0.74 -15.64
N THR A 48 2.74 -0.33 -16.32
CA THR A 48 1.69 -1.24 -16.78
C THR A 48 2.23 -2.28 -17.78
N GLU A 49 3.11 -1.88 -18.69
CA GLU A 49 3.76 -2.80 -19.64
C GLU A 49 4.64 -3.85 -18.93
N ALA A 50 5.33 -3.47 -17.86
CA ALA A 50 6.21 -4.36 -17.10
C ALA A 50 5.47 -5.27 -16.11
N ASN A 51 4.34 -4.82 -15.55
CA ASN A 51 3.65 -5.50 -14.45
C ASN A 51 2.27 -6.07 -14.85
N GLY A 52 1.75 -5.72 -16.02
CA GLY A 52 0.47 -6.22 -16.55
C GLY A 52 -0.78 -5.57 -15.96
N ALA A 53 -0.64 -4.67 -14.98
CA ALA A 53 -1.73 -3.94 -14.34
C ALA A 53 -1.31 -2.50 -14.01
N ALA A 54 -2.30 -1.62 -13.83
CA ALA A 54 -2.09 -0.28 -13.32
C ALA A 54 -1.75 -0.33 -11.82
N PRO A 55 -1.03 0.68 -11.27
CA PRO A 55 -0.96 0.88 -9.84
C PRO A 55 -2.34 1.11 -9.23
N THR A 56 -2.47 0.88 -7.94
CA THR A 56 -3.69 1.18 -7.21
C THR A 56 -3.60 2.55 -6.59
N PHE A 57 -4.53 3.41 -6.99
CA PHE A 57 -4.56 4.79 -6.55
C PHE A 57 -5.51 4.98 -5.37
N ALA A 58 -5.03 5.69 -4.36
CA ALA A 58 -5.84 6.32 -3.35
C ALA A 58 -5.63 7.84 -3.46
N PHE A 59 -6.70 8.61 -3.25
CA PHE A 59 -6.65 10.05 -3.45
C PHE A 59 -6.81 10.81 -2.13
N PHE A 60 -6.21 12.00 -2.10
CA PHE A 60 -6.45 13.02 -1.08
C PHE A 60 -6.77 14.37 -1.73
N GLY A 61 -7.60 15.17 -1.07
CA GLY A 61 -7.98 16.50 -1.56
C GLY A 61 -7.11 17.63 -1.01
N ASP A 62 -6.42 17.38 0.09
CA ASP A 62 -5.56 18.33 0.78
C ASP A 62 -4.35 17.64 1.41
N GLU A 63 -3.23 18.35 1.51
CA GLU A 63 -2.00 17.78 2.04
C GLU A 63 -2.07 17.48 3.55
N GLU A 64 -2.84 18.26 4.32
CA GLU A 64 -3.04 17.97 5.74
C GLU A 64 -3.91 16.73 5.93
N GLU A 65 -4.91 16.52 5.07
CA GLU A 65 -5.67 15.27 5.02
C GLU A 65 -4.73 14.08 4.78
N ALA A 66 -3.85 14.18 3.78
CA ALA A 66 -2.88 13.14 3.45
C ALA A 66 -1.95 12.82 4.63
N PHE A 67 -1.38 13.86 5.24
CA PHE A 67 -0.47 13.74 6.37
C PHE A 67 -1.13 13.04 7.56
N GLN A 68 -2.36 13.45 7.92
CA GLN A 68 -3.07 12.84 9.05
C GLN A 68 -3.50 11.40 8.75
N LYS A 69 -3.91 11.10 7.51
CA LYS A 69 -4.30 9.75 7.10
C LYS A 69 -3.13 8.76 7.19
N LEU A 70 -1.94 9.14 6.73
CA LEU A 70 -0.73 8.33 6.87
C LEU A 70 -0.35 8.13 8.34
N ARG A 71 -0.41 9.18 9.16
CA ARG A 71 -0.16 9.08 10.61
C ARG A 71 -1.17 8.21 11.36
N ALA A 72 -2.41 8.16 10.87
CA ALA A 72 -3.46 7.30 11.40
C ALA A 72 -3.28 5.82 11.01
N GLY A 73 -2.25 5.49 10.22
CA GLY A 73 -1.88 4.11 9.88
C GLY A 73 -2.29 3.65 8.50
N PHE A 74 -2.84 4.53 7.64
CA PHE A 74 -3.03 4.21 6.24
C PHE A 74 -1.68 3.86 5.60
N GLN A 75 -1.63 2.73 4.90
CA GLN A 75 -0.42 2.24 4.24
C GLN A 75 -0.47 2.59 2.76
N ALA A 76 0.58 3.23 2.28
CA ALA A 76 0.84 3.47 0.87
C ALA A 76 2.33 3.23 0.59
N ASP A 77 2.65 2.77 -0.61
CA ASP A 77 4.03 2.54 -1.04
C ASP A 77 4.68 3.83 -1.55
N LEU A 78 3.88 4.67 -2.21
CA LEU A 78 4.28 5.98 -2.73
C LEU A 78 3.26 7.03 -2.29
N ALA A 79 3.76 8.22 -1.94
CA ALA A 79 2.93 9.39 -1.70
C ALA A 79 3.57 10.63 -2.30
N HIS A 80 2.75 11.60 -2.70
CA HIS A 80 3.18 12.80 -3.44
C HIS A 80 2.94 14.09 -2.64
N PRO A 81 3.72 14.36 -1.58
CA PRO A 81 3.66 15.65 -0.90
C PRO A 81 4.20 16.76 -1.80
N CYS A 82 3.73 17.97 -1.59
CA CYS A 82 4.35 19.17 -2.14
C CYS A 82 5.79 19.31 -1.62
N SER A 83 6.68 19.88 -2.42
CA SER A 83 8.12 19.97 -2.13
C SER A 83 8.44 20.60 -0.78
N GLN A 84 7.68 21.63 -0.36
CA GLN A 84 7.85 22.30 0.93
C GLN A 84 7.59 21.38 2.14
N SER A 85 6.83 20.31 1.96
CA SER A 85 6.38 19.43 3.03
C SER A 85 7.24 18.17 3.19
N VAL A 86 8.15 17.90 2.25
CA VAL A 86 9.05 16.73 2.30
C VAL A 86 9.83 16.67 3.62
N SER A 87 10.35 17.81 4.09
CA SER A 87 11.10 17.85 5.38
C SER A 87 10.20 17.51 6.56
N ARG A 88 8.97 18.04 6.60
CA ARG A 88 7.98 17.74 7.64
C ARG A 88 7.63 16.24 7.66
N TRP A 89 7.44 15.64 6.49
CA TRP A 89 7.08 14.22 6.36
C TRP A 89 8.24 13.30 6.77
N LYS A 90 9.47 13.67 6.42
CA LYS A 90 10.69 13.00 6.89
C LYS A 90 10.81 13.06 8.41
N ASP A 91 10.68 14.25 9.00
CA ASP A 91 10.82 14.44 10.44
C ASP A 91 9.71 13.74 11.24
N ALA A 92 8.53 13.57 10.63
CA ALA A 92 7.43 12.77 11.17
C ALA A 92 7.61 11.25 10.99
N GLY A 93 8.68 10.80 10.33
CA GLY A 93 8.95 9.37 10.08
C GLY A 93 8.02 8.72 9.06
N LEU A 94 7.34 9.51 8.22
CA LEU A 94 6.38 8.99 7.22
C LEU A 94 7.04 8.50 5.94
N ILE A 95 8.27 8.95 5.64
CA ILE A 95 9.01 8.57 4.43
C ILE A 95 10.38 7.99 4.77
N LYS A 96 10.82 7.03 3.96
CA LYS A 96 12.15 6.41 4.07
C LYS A 96 13.17 7.22 3.27
N PRO A 97 14.47 7.12 3.60
CA PRO A 97 15.52 7.63 2.72
C PRO A 97 15.42 7.03 1.32
N MET A 98 15.50 7.88 0.29
CA MET A 98 15.50 7.45 -1.11
C MET A 98 16.91 7.04 -1.55
N ASP A 99 17.02 5.90 -2.23
CA ASP A 99 18.26 5.45 -2.86
C ASP A 99 18.25 5.79 -4.36
N ALA A 100 18.90 6.90 -4.71
CA ALA A 100 18.97 7.40 -6.08
C ALA A 100 19.62 6.40 -7.06
N LYS A 101 20.43 5.46 -6.58
CA LYS A 101 21.09 4.45 -7.45
C LYS A 101 20.11 3.43 -8.02
N ARG A 102 18.89 3.36 -7.48
CA ARG A 102 17.81 2.48 -7.95
C ARG A 102 16.92 3.16 -8.99
N ILE A 103 17.21 4.40 -9.36
CA ILE A 103 16.43 5.20 -10.30
C ILE A 103 17.33 5.47 -11.51
N ASP A 104 17.15 4.69 -12.57
CA ASP A 104 18.02 4.74 -13.76
C ASP A 104 18.07 6.14 -14.39
N ASN A 105 16.94 6.84 -14.38
CA ASN A 105 16.79 8.17 -14.98
C ASN A 105 17.03 9.32 -13.97
N PHE A 106 17.64 9.06 -12.81
CA PHE A 106 17.87 10.10 -11.79
C PHE A 106 18.76 11.23 -12.31
N ALA A 107 19.69 10.91 -13.22
CA ALA A 107 20.58 11.89 -13.83
C ALA A 107 19.87 12.86 -14.79
N ASP A 108 18.65 12.53 -15.23
CA ASP A 108 17.87 13.35 -16.19
C ASP A 108 17.04 14.44 -15.50
N LEU A 109 17.05 14.49 -14.17
CA LEU A 109 16.37 15.53 -13.40
C LEU A 109 16.92 16.92 -13.75
N ASN A 110 16.05 17.91 -13.81
CA ASN A 110 16.44 19.30 -14.07
C ASN A 110 17.37 19.78 -12.93
N PRO A 111 18.64 20.14 -13.22
CA PRO A 111 19.61 20.53 -12.19
C PRO A 111 19.32 21.88 -11.53
N GLY A 112 18.34 22.64 -12.04
CA GLY A 112 17.95 23.97 -11.54
C GLY A 112 16.73 23.98 -10.61
N LEU A 113 16.26 22.82 -10.15
CA LEU A 113 15.19 22.67 -9.16
C LEU A 113 15.73 22.59 -7.72
#